data_AF-A0A9Q3D123-F1
#
_entry.id   AF-A0A9Q3D123-F1
#
_cell.length_a   1.000
_cell.length_b   1.000
_cell.length_c   1.000
_cell.angle_alpha   90.00
_cell.angle_beta   90.00
_cell.angle_gamma   90.00
#
_symmetry.space_group_name_H-M   'P 1'
#
loop_
_entity.id
_entity.type
_entity.pdbx_description
1 polymer ?
#
loop_
_entity_poly.entity_id
_entity_poly.type
_entity_poly.pdbx_seq_one_letter_code
_entity_poly.pdbx_strand_id
1 'polypeptide(L)'
;METGDANRKRSAVGIGTVKILNHNNKLTLKECLYVPKLKCNLISLLELFKEKLTVNCKDNVFSLNSKGKVIMHGKIINKLMVINFTILKTLLTNQINNLWHNKLGHPRDSVLKQLALPTTQDNCLVCETKKAHKKPFKSNFEPAP
;
A
#
# COMPACT_ATOMS: atom_id res chain seq x y z
N MET A 1 10.40 18.99 10.96
CA MET A 1 9.78 17.88 10.19
C MET A 1 8.27 18.06 10.27
N GLU A 2 7.70 18.82 9.35
CA GLU A 2 6.25 19.02 9.29
C GLU A 2 5.60 17.78 8.70
N THR A 3 4.85 17.05 9.52
CA THR A 3 4.12 15.84 9.09
C THR A 3 2.63 16.10 8.87
N GLY A 4 2.15 17.33 9.03
CA GLY A 4 0.75 17.71 8.88
C GLY A 4 0.57 18.88 7.92
N ASP A 5 0.52 18.60 6.62
CA ASP A 5 -0.10 19.51 5.66
C ASP A 5 -1.52 18.98 5.41
N ALA A 6 -2.52 19.69 5.93
CA ALA A 6 -3.93 19.32 5.86
C ALA A 6 -4.48 19.29 4.41
N ASN A 7 -3.73 19.82 3.43
CA ASN A 7 -4.21 20.01 2.07
C ASN A 7 -3.72 18.96 1.07
N ARG A 8 -2.85 18.02 1.48
CA ARG A 8 -2.40 16.91 0.63
C ARG A 8 -2.90 15.57 1.17
N LYS A 9 -4.06 15.11 0.68
CA LYS A 9 -4.50 13.72 0.86
C LYS A 9 -3.41 12.76 0.39
N ARG A 10 -2.78 12.07 1.34
CA ARG A 10 -1.84 10.97 1.09
C ARG A 10 -2.63 9.68 1.15
N SER A 11 -3.05 9.19 -0.01
CA SER A 11 -3.75 7.91 -0.11
C SER A 11 -2.77 6.77 -0.22
N ALA A 12 -3.00 5.69 0.54
CA ALA A 12 -2.34 4.42 0.29
C ALA A 12 -2.82 3.84 -1.04
N VAL A 13 -1.89 3.36 -1.87
CA VAL A 13 -2.19 2.76 -3.18
C VAL A 13 -2.09 1.24 -3.17
N GLY A 14 -1.57 0.67 -2.07
CA GLY A 14 -1.46 -0.77 -1.90
C GLY A 14 -1.26 -1.18 -0.46
N ILE A 15 -1.47 -2.47 -0.20
CA ILE A 15 -1.16 -3.12 1.07
C ILE A 15 -0.22 -4.29 0.77
N GLY A 16 0.73 -4.55 1.67
CA GLY A 16 1.69 -5.62 1.49
C GLY A 16 2.35 -6.08 2.78
N THR A 17 3.27 -7.05 2.62
CA THR A 17 4.15 -7.52 3.69
C THR A 17 5.58 -7.09 3.38
N VAL A 18 6.25 -6.51 4.38
CA VAL A 18 7.62 -6.00 4.25
C VAL A 18 8.52 -6.74 5.24
N LYS A 19 9.59 -7.34 4.74
CA LYS A 19 10.67 -7.90 5.57
C LYS A 19 11.78 -6.88 5.69
N ILE A 20 12.10 -6.48 6.91
CA ILE A 20 13.16 -5.53 7.21
C ILE A 20 14.27 -6.20 8.03
N LEU A 21 15.47 -5.66 7.92
CA LEU A 21 16.65 -6.02 8.70
C LEU A 21 17.11 -4.79 9.48
N ASN A 22 17.10 -4.88 10.81
CA ASN A 22 17.70 -3.89 11.70
C ASN A 22 18.91 -4.53 12.37
N HIS A 23 20.11 -4.08 12.01
CA HIS A 23 21.36 -4.77 12.37
C HIS A 23 21.31 -6.26 12.00
N ASN A 24 21.25 -7.17 12.98
CA ASN A 24 21.16 -8.61 12.75
C ASN A 24 19.75 -9.19 12.94
N ASN A 25 18.78 -8.33 13.27
CA ASN A 25 17.42 -8.74 13.58
C ASN A 25 16.51 -8.58 12.35
N LYS A 26 15.92 -9.70 11.93
CA LYS A 26 14.94 -9.74 10.84
C LYS A 26 13.53 -9.59 11.41
N LEU A 27 12.76 -8.66 10.88
CA LEU A 27 11.37 -8.43 11.26
C LEU A 27 10.47 -8.49 10.03
N THR A 28 9.31 -9.13 10.16
CA THR A 28 8.28 -9.16 9.11
C THR A 28 7.11 -8.30 9.55
N LEU A 29 6.90 -7.20 8.85
CA LEU A 29 5.75 -6.31 9.03
C LEU A 29 4.66 -6.74 8.04
N LYS A 30 3.47 -7.05 8.56
CA LYS A 30 2.30 -7.42 7.75
C LYS A 30 1.38 -6.21 7.59
N GLU A 31 0.48 -6.27 6.61
CA GLU A 31 -0.56 -5.25 6.37
C GLU A 31 0.00 -3.81 6.26
N CYS A 32 1.20 -3.68 5.70
CA CYS A 32 1.87 -2.39 5.52
C CYS A 32 1.22 -1.61 4.38
N LEU A 33 0.89 -0.34 4.63
CA LEU A 33 0.35 0.56 3.62
C LEU A 33 1.48 1.10 2.73
N TYR A 34 1.34 0.95 1.42
CA TYR A 34 2.23 1.58 0.45
C TYR A 34 1.69 2.97 0.06
N VAL A 35 2.42 4.01 0.45
CA VAL A 35 2.07 5.42 0.20
C VAL A 35 3.25 6.10 -0.51
N PRO A 36 3.25 6.20 -1.86
CA PRO A 36 4.41 6.69 -2.63
C PRO A 36 4.88 8.10 -2.27
N LYS A 37 3.96 8.94 -1.76
CA LYS A 37 4.23 10.34 -1.41
C LYS A 37 4.83 10.52 -0.01
N LEU A 38 5.01 9.44 0.77
CA LEU A 38 5.69 9.50 2.07
C LEU A 38 7.21 9.51 1.86
N LYS A 39 7.88 10.50 2.45
CA LYS A 39 9.35 10.61 2.43
C LYS A 39 10.04 9.65 3.41
N CYS A 40 9.29 9.13 4.38
CA CYS A 40 9.79 8.22 5.40
C CYS A 40 8.74 7.14 5.70
N ASN A 41 9.23 6.00 6.18
CA ASN A 41 8.37 4.91 6.65
C ASN A 41 7.90 5.22 8.07
N LEU A 42 6.62 4.97 8.33
CA LEU A 42 6.03 5.08 9.66
C LEU A 42 5.63 3.68 10.13
N ILE A 43 6.03 3.33 11.34
CA ILE A 43 5.67 2.06 11.96
C ILE A 43 4.76 2.38 13.14
N SER A 44 3.53 1.84 13.11
CA SER A 44 2.61 1.95 14.24
C SER A 44 3.16 1.13 15.40
N LEU A 45 3.45 1.80 16.51
CA LEU A 45 3.92 1.15 17.72
C LEU A 45 2.82 0.26 18.34
N LEU A 46 1.55 0.66 18.21
CA LEU A 46 0.40 -0.13 18.65
C LEU A 46 0.29 -1.46 17.88
N GLU A 47 0.58 -1.45 16.58
CA GLU A 47 0.60 -2.67 15.77
C GLU A 47 1.73 -3.61 16.16
N LEU A 48 2.84 -3.07 16.66
CA LEU A 48 3.92 -3.87 17.23
C LEU A 48 3.49 -4.50 18.56
N PHE A 49 2.74 -3.80 19.41
CA PHE A 49 2.30 -4.28 20.74
C PHE A 49 1.26 -5.41 20.75
N LYS A 50 0.91 -6.03 19.60
CA LYS A 50 0.08 -7.24 19.57
C LYS A 50 0.76 -8.44 20.26
N GLU A 51 2.08 -8.42 20.43
CA GLU A 51 2.82 -9.34 21.29
C GLU A 51 3.28 -8.65 22.60
N LYS A 52 3.61 -9.43 23.64
CA LYS A 52 4.25 -8.92 24.87
C LYS A 52 5.60 -8.27 24.54
N LEU A 53 5.55 -6.98 24.25
CA LEU A 53 6.67 -6.17 23.79
C LEU A 53 7.06 -5.16 24.86
N THR A 54 8.34 -5.16 25.23
CA THR A 54 8.91 -4.24 26.21
C THR A 54 9.84 -3.27 25.51
N VAL A 55 9.68 -1.97 25.80
CA VAL A 55 10.55 -0.91 25.31
C VAL A 55 11.55 -0.58 26.41
N ASN A 56 12.84 -0.76 26.14
CA ASN A 56 13.91 -0.33 27.05
C ASN A 56 14.61 0.88 26.45
N CYS A 57 14.57 2.01 27.15
CA CYS A 57 15.23 3.25 26.74
C CYS A 57 16.39 3.57 27.70
N LYS A 58 17.57 3.86 27.15
CA LYS A 58 18.74 4.31 27.90
C LYS A 58 19.61 5.20 27.01
N ASP A 59 20.06 6.34 27.53
CA ASP A 59 21.02 7.23 26.85
C ASP A 59 20.63 7.62 25.41
N ASN A 60 19.36 8.01 25.19
CA ASN A 60 18.80 8.32 23.86
C ASN A 60 18.85 7.17 22.84
N VAL A 61 19.05 5.93 23.30
CA VAL A 61 18.94 4.71 22.53
C VAL A 61 17.76 3.92 23.08
N PHE A 62 17.07 3.19 22.23
CA PHE A 62 16.05 2.25 22.67
C PHE A 62 16.21 0.89 22.02
N SER A 63 15.70 -0.13 22.72
CA SER A 63 15.57 -1.49 22.21
C SER A 63 14.15 -1.98 22.44
N LEU A 64 13.62 -2.70 21.45
CA LEU A 64 12.37 -3.43 21.59
C LEU A 64 12.68 -4.89 21.87
N ASN A 65 12.06 -5.42 22.92
CA ASN A 65 12.18 -6.80 23.34
C ASN A 65 10.85 -7.52 23.18
N SER A 66 10.85 -8.68 22.54
CA SER A 66 9.72 -9.62 22.56
C SER A 66 10.20 -10.94 23.12
N LYS A 67 9.49 -11.48 24.12
CA LYS A 67 9.79 -12.81 24.71
C LYS A 67 11.24 -12.96 25.17
N GLY A 68 11.80 -11.91 25.77
CA GLY A 68 13.19 -11.89 26.28
C GLY A 68 14.28 -11.71 25.21
N LYS A 69 13.91 -11.51 23.94
CA LYS A 69 14.86 -11.27 22.85
C LYS A 69 14.72 -9.86 22.30
N VAL A 70 15.84 -9.18 22.10
CA VAL A 70 15.86 -7.90 21.38
C VAL A 70 15.53 -8.14 19.91
N ILE A 71 14.45 -7.52 19.43
CA ILE A 71 14.00 -7.62 18.05
C ILE A 71 14.37 -6.38 17.22
N MET A 72 14.67 -5.25 17.87
CA MET A 72 14.95 -4.00 17.18
C MET A 72 15.73 -3.02 18.07
N HIS A 73 16.63 -2.25 17.44
CA HIS A 73 17.37 -1.16 18.04
C HIS A 73 17.09 0.15 17.30
N GLY A 74 17.01 1.24 18.04
CA GLY A 74 16.84 2.57 17.46
C GLY A 74 17.39 3.67 18.37
N LYS A 75 17.27 4.91 17.89
CA LYS A 75 17.69 6.11 18.61
C LYS A 75 16.49 7.01 18.85
N ILE A 76 16.53 7.76 19.94
CA ILE A 76 15.58 8.82 20.23
C ILE A 76 16.20 10.12 19.73
N ILE A 77 15.64 10.69 18.66
CA ILE A 77 16.12 11.93 18.05
C ILE A 77 14.95 12.92 18.08
N ASN A 78 15.13 14.07 18.71
CA ASN A 78 14.08 15.09 18.84
C ASN A 78 12.76 14.52 19.41
N LYS A 79 12.86 13.65 20.43
CA LYS A 79 11.73 12.94 21.06
C LYS A 79 10.99 11.95 20.15
N LEU A 80 11.56 11.61 18.99
CA LEU A 80 11.04 10.60 18.06
C LEU A 80 11.89 9.33 18.12
N MET A 81 11.22 8.17 18.13
CA MET A 81 11.86 6.87 18.01
C MET A 81 12.21 6.60 16.55
N VAL A 82 13.49 6.67 16.20
CA VAL A 82 14.00 6.51 14.84
C VAL A 82 14.78 5.21 14.72
N ILE A 83 14.54 4.49 13.63
CA ILE A 83 15.09 3.16 13.39
C ILE A 83 15.69 3.14 12.00
N ASN A 84 16.96 2.70 11.92
CA ASN A 84 17.61 2.43 10.65
C ASN A 84 17.42 0.95 10.31
N PHE A 85 16.98 0.67 9.10
CA PHE A 85 16.78 -0.69 8.64
C PHE A 85 16.99 -0.80 7.13
N THR A 86 17.29 -2.01 6.69
CA THR A 86 17.36 -2.38 5.26
C THR A 86 16.12 -3.18 4.89
N ILE A 87 15.50 -2.88 3.75
CA ILE A 87 14.39 -3.68 3.23
C ILE A 87 14.97 -4.93 2.55
N LEU A 88 14.64 -6.12 3.05
CA LEU A 88 15.09 -7.39 2.48
C LEU A 88 14.15 -7.88 1.37
N LYS A 89 12.84 -7.74 1.57
CA LYS A 89 11.82 -8.19 0.62
C LYS A 89 10.52 -7.43 0.84
N THR A 90 9.89 -7.03 -0.26
CA THR A 90 8.55 -6.46 -0.28
C THR A 90 7.66 -7.37 -1.11
N LEU A 91 6.49 -7.72 -0.58
CA LEU A 91 5.44 -8.39 -1.32
C LEU A 91 4.20 -7.50 -1.29
N LEU A 92 3.88 -6.87 -2.42
CA LEU A 92 2.63 -6.15 -2.58
C LEU A 92 1.52 -7.19 -2.79
N THR A 93 0.56 -7.25 -1.89
CA THR A 93 -0.53 -8.24 -2.00
C THR A 93 -1.69 -7.68 -2.81
N ASN A 94 -2.02 -6.39 -2.66
CA ASN A 94 -3.13 -5.77 -3.40
C ASN A 94 -2.75 -4.36 -3.88
N GLN A 95 -2.93 -4.07 -5.17
CA GLN A 95 -3.33 -2.71 -5.57
C GLN A 95 -4.79 -2.57 -5.16
N ILE A 96 -5.07 -1.64 -4.25
CA ILE A 96 -6.41 -1.49 -3.66
C ILE A 96 -7.41 -1.07 -4.75
N ASN A 97 -6.94 -0.34 -5.75
CA ASN A 97 -7.74 0.10 -6.87
C ASN A 97 -7.87 -1.03 -7.89
N ASN A 98 -9.10 -1.43 -8.23
CA ASN A 98 -9.45 -2.43 -9.24
C ASN A 98 -9.34 -3.92 -8.87
N LEU A 99 -9.11 -4.32 -7.61
CA LEU A 99 -9.01 -5.75 -7.28
C LEU A 99 -10.26 -6.56 -7.67
N TRP A 100 -11.44 -6.10 -7.22
CA TRP A 100 -12.70 -6.78 -7.53
C TRP A 100 -13.12 -6.61 -8.97
N HIS A 101 -12.85 -5.44 -9.55
CA HIS A 101 -13.03 -5.18 -10.97
C HIS A 101 -12.24 -6.18 -11.83
N ASN A 102 -10.97 -6.43 -11.51
CA ASN A 102 -10.14 -7.38 -12.25
C ASN A 102 -10.55 -8.84 -12.00
N LYS A 103 -10.83 -9.23 -10.74
CA LYS A 103 -11.18 -10.61 -10.38
C LYS A 103 -12.49 -11.09 -11.00
N LEU A 104 -13.47 -10.20 -11.16
CA LEU A 104 -14.80 -10.52 -11.66
C LEU A 104 -14.95 -10.31 -13.18
N GLY A 105 -13.85 -10.08 -13.90
CA GLY A 105 -13.88 -9.96 -15.36
C GLY A 105 -14.30 -8.58 -15.86
N HIS A 106 -13.88 -7.51 -15.20
CA HIS A 106 -14.16 -6.12 -15.54
C HIS A 106 -15.66 -5.74 -15.56
N PRO A 107 -16.45 -6.12 -14.54
CA PRO A 107 -17.85 -5.73 -14.47
C PRO A 107 -17.98 -4.22 -14.31
N ARG A 108 -19.14 -3.69 -14.73
CA ARG A 108 -19.49 -2.28 -14.54
C ARG A 108 -19.63 -1.96 -13.04
N ASP A 109 -19.30 -0.75 -12.65
CA ASP A 109 -19.42 -0.29 -11.25
C ASP A 109 -20.82 -0.48 -10.65
N SER A 110 -21.88 -0.42 -11.47
CA SER A 110 -23.25 -0.71 -11.01
C SER A 110 -23.39 -2.14 -10.48
N VAL A 111 -22.73 -3.10 -11.11
CA VAL A 111 -22.72 -4.52 -10.70
C VAL A 111 -21.90 -4.67 -9.41
N LEU A 112 -20.75 -4.01 -9.32
CA LEU A 112 -19.94 -4.03 -8.09
C LEU A 112 -20.70 -3.42 -6.90
N LYS A 113 -21.45 -2.33 -7.12
CA LYS A 113 -22.33 -1.74 -6.10
C LYS A 113 -23.44 -2.68 -5.66
N GLN A 114 -24.06 -3.40 -6.60
CA GLN A 114 -25.10 -4.39 -6.28
C GLN A 114 -24.55 -5.53 -5.42
N LEU A 115 -23.26 -5.87 -5.59
CA LEU A 115 -22.55 -6.87 -4.80
C LEU A 115 -21.93 -6.30 -3.50
N ALA A 116 -22.18 -5.03 -3.18
CA ALA A 116 -21.55 -4.32 -2.06
C ALA A 116 -20.01 -4.33 -2.08
N LEU A 117 -19.41 -4.35 -3.27
CA LEU A 117 -17.96 -4.34 -3.48
C LEU A 117 -17.42 -2.94 -3.78
N PRO A 118 -16.14 -2.66 -3.42
CA PRO A 118 -15.49 -1.39 -3.75
C PRO A 118 -15.50 -1.10 -5.25
N THR A 119 -15.97 0.09 -5.62
CA THR A 119 -15.86 0.64 -6.98
C THR A 119 -14.74 1.65 -7.06
N THR A 120 -14.04 1.67 -8.19
CA THR A 120 -12.92 2.58 -8.46
C THR A 120 -13.21 3.38 -9.71
N GLN A 121 -13.15 4.71 -9.62
CA GLN A 121 -13.28 5.63 -10.77
C GLN A 121 -12.00 5.70 -11.60
N ASP A 122 -11.25 4.60 -11.68
CA ASP A 122 -9.99 4.54 -12.42
C ASP A 122 -10.23 4.07 -13.86
N ASN A 123 -9.54 4.70 -14.81
CA ASN A 123 -9.54 4.28 -16.21
C ASN A 123 -8.85 2.92 -16.35
N CYS A 124 -9.64 1.86 -16.47
CA CYS A 124 -9.14 0.52 -16.75
C CYS A 124 -8.77 0.39 -18.24
N LEU A 125 -7.47 0.26 -18.55
CA LEU A 125 -6.97 0.07 -19.91
C LEU A 125 -7.63 -1.10 -20.67
N VAL A 126 -7.91 -2.21 -19.96
CA VAL A 126 -8.59 -3.38 -20.55
C VAL A 126 -10.04 -3.04 -20.92
N CYS A 127 -10.73 -2.24 -20.12
CA CYS A 127 -12.07 -1.78 -20.45
C CYS A 127 -12.06 -0.84 -21.67
N GLU A 128 -11.10 0.08 -21.74
CA GLU A 128 -11.00 1.05 -22.83
C GLU A 128 -10.70 0.35 -24.16
N THR A 129 -9.71 -0.55 -24.17
CA THR A 129 -9.32 -1.32 -25.37
C THR A 129 -10.46 -2.21 -25.88
N LYS A 130 -11.23 -2.85 -24.99
CA LYS A 130 -12.39 -3.67 -25.40
C LYS A 130 -13.62 -2.87 -25.82
N LYS A 131 -13.75 -1.61 -25.38
CA LYS A 131 -14.83 -0.70 -25.79
C LYS A 131 -14.51 0.10 -27.05
N ALA A 132 -13.28 0.03 -27.55
CA ALA A 132 -12.92 0.61 -28.83
C ALA A 132 -13.62 -0.16 -29.97
N HIS A 133 -14.69 0.44 -30.51
CA HIS A 133 -15.35 -0.07 -31.71
C HIS A 133 -14.76 0.63 -32.93
N LYS A 134 -14.44 -0.13 -33.98
CA LYS A 134 -14.07 0.44 -35.28
C LYS A 134 -15.27 1.25 -35.78
N LYS A 135 -15.08 2.52 -36.11
CA LYS A 135 -16.14 3.32 -36.75
C LYS A 135 -16.60 2.58 -38.02
N PRO A 136 -17.91 2.50 -38.30
CA PRO A 136 -18.39 1.90 -39.54
C PRO A 136 -17.73 2.58 -40.73
N PHE A 137 -17.43 1.80 -41.77
CA PHE A 137 -16.90 2.35 -43.01
C PHE A 137 -17.95 3.30 -43.59
N LYS A 138 -17.51 4.44 -44.15
CA LYS A 138 -18.39 5.29 -44.94
C LYS A 138 -18.80 4.47 -46.17
N SER A 139 -20.07 4.10 -46.29
CA SER A 139 -20.58 3.46 -47.49
C SER A 139 -20.61 4.47 -48.63
N ASN A 140 -19.65 4.40 -49.55
CA ASN A 140 -19.73 5.04 -50.86
C ASN A 140 -20.10 3.98 -51.90
N PHE A 141 -21.18 3.22 -51.66
CA PHE A 141 -21.68 2.32 -52.70
C PHE A 141 -22.40 3.16 -53.74
N GLU A 142 -21.93 3.13 -54.98
CA GLU A 142 -22.68 3.65 -56.12
C GLU A 142 -23.97 2.83 -56.28
N PRO A 143 -25.10 3.45 -56.67
CA PRO A 143 -26.33 2.72 -56.94
C PRO A 143 -26.08 1.68 -58.04
N ALA A 144 -26.62 0.48 -57.87
CA ALA A 144 -26.54 -0.57 -58.89
C ALA A 144 -27.27 -0.11 -60.18
N PRO A 145 -26.73 -0.46 -61.37
CA PRO A 145 -27.27 -0.07 -62.67
C PRO A 145 -28.64 -0.69 -62.99
#